data_AF-A0A524EM92-F1
#
_entry.id   AF-A0A524EM92-F1
#
_cell.length_a   1.000
_cell.length_b   1.000
_cell.length_c   1.000
_cell.angle_alpha   90.00
_cell.angle_beta   90.00
_cell.angle_gamma   90.00
#
_symmetry.space_group_name_H-M   'P 1'
#
loop_
_entity.id
_entity.type
_entity.pdbx_description
1 polymer ?
#
loop_
_entity_poly.entity_id
_entity_poly.type
_entity_poly.pdbx_seq_one_letter_code
_entity_poly.pdbx_strand_id
1 'polypeptide(L)'
;MYEYIDGNGNKYILQNEGKLFIEYVPIKPDLSSSGVYNGGDYIKKVINSQDWDRMILIFNEAIRNKENHIQNRIKESGMILFQEKNKKKTYIIRPNSEVLLKIEQFLQRVINK
;
A
#
# COMPACT_ATOMS: atom_id res chain seq x y z
N MET A 1 3.85 -7.52 9.44
CA MET A 1 3.91 -6.17 8.87
C MET A 1 3.41 -6.24 7.44
N TYR A 2 2.63 -5.26 7.01
CA TYR A 2 2.29 -5.08 5.60
C TYR A 2 2.88 -3.76 5.12
N GLU A 3 3.41 -3.75 3.91
CA GLU A 3 3.79 -2.54 3.19
C GLU A 3 3.06 -2.54 1.84
N TYR A 4 2.59 -1.39 1.43
CA TYR A 4 2.00 -1.18 0.13
C TYR A 4 2.68 0.00 -0.56
N ILE A 5 3.06 -0.18 -1.82
CA ILE A 5 3.60 0.88 -2.67
C ILE A 5 2.59 1.15 -3.78
N ASP A 6 2.12 2.39 -3.89
CA ASP A 6 1.16 2.79 -4.92
C ASP A 6 1.80 2.98 -6.30
N GLY A 7 0.97 3.32 -7.30
CA GLY A 7 1.41 3.58 -8.66
C GLY A 7 2.44 4.71 -8.81
N ASN A 8 2.44 5.67 -7.88
CA ASN A 8 3.34 6.83 -7.86
C ASN A 8 4.61 6.58 -7.03
N GLY A 9 4.67 5.49 -6.27
CA GLY A 9 5.79 5.14 -5.42
C GLY A 9 5.67 5.63 -3.98
N ASN A 10 4.51 6.15 -3.57
CA ASN A 10 4.26 6.42 -2.16
C ASN A 10 4.08 5.12 -1.41
N LYS A 11 4.57 5.07 -0.18
CA LYS A 11 4.54 3.86 0.66
C LYS A 11 3.56 4.02 1.80
N TYR A 12 2.87 2.93 2.11
CA TYR A 12 1.99 2.79 3.25
C TYR A 12 2.45 1.59 4.06
N ILE A 13 2.82 1.81 5.31
CA ILE A 13 3.37 0.79 6.21
C ILE A 13 2.35 0.55 7.32
N LEU A 14 2.00 -0.72 7.52
CA LEU A 14 1.08 -1.18 8.54
C LEU A 14 1.78 -2.06 9.56
N GLN A 15 1.71 -1.62 10.80
CA GLN A 15 2.40 -2.23 11.93
C GLN A 15 1.42 -2.49 13.07
N ASN A 16 1.61 -3.64 13.71
CA ASN A 16 0.93 -4.01 14.96
C ASN A 16 2.02 -4.23 16.01
N GLU A 17 2.25 -3.21 16.82
CA GLU A 17 3.26 -3.18 17.89
C GLU A 17 2.58 -2.84 19.23
N GLY A 18 1.51 -3.58 19.56
CA GLY A 18 0.63 -3.30 20.71
C GLY A 18 -0.42 -2.22 20.44
N LYS A 19 -0.21 -1.38 19.43
CA LYS A 19 -1.23 -0.54 18.78
C LYS A 19 -1.14 -0.74 17.26
N LEU A 20 -2.25 -0.46 16.58
CA LEU A 20 -2.36 -0.56 15.13
C LEU A 20 -1.99 0.78 14.51
N PHE A 21 -0.93 0.81 13.72
CA PHE A 21 -0.43 2.03 13.09
C PHE A 21 -0.52 1.93 11.57
N ILE A 22 -0.77 3.09 10.97
CA ILE A 22 -0.50 3.35 9.56
C ILE A 22 0.52 4.47 9.45
N GLU A 23 1.50 4.27 8.58
CA GLU A 23 2.54 5.24 8.26
C GLU A 23 2.57 5.45 6.74
N TYR A 24 2.36 6.68 6.30
CA TYR A 24 2.43 7.11 4.91
C TYR A 24 3.75 7.83 4.68
N VAL A 25 4.56 7.26 3.79
CA VAL A 25 5.85 7.79 3.36
C VAL A 25 5.71 8.23 1.90
N PRO A 26 5.42 9.52 1.65
CA PRO A 26 5.30 10.04 0.31
C PRO A 26 6.64 10.01 -0.42
N ILE A 27 6.61 9.73 -1.72
CA ILE A 27 7.79 9.91 -2.54
C ILE A 27 8.08 11.42 -2.68
N LYS A 28 9.35 11.78 -2.61
CA LYS A 28 9.80 13.17 -2.83
C LYS A 28 10.16 13.38 -4.30
N PRO A 29 10.07 14.62 -4.83
CA PRO A 29 10.35 14.91 -6.24
C PRO A 29 11.67 14.32 -6.74
N ASP A 30 12.74 14.47 -5.96
CA ASP A 30 14.09 13.97 -6.26
C ASP A 30 14.17 12.45 -6.45
N LEU A 31 13.21 11.71 -5.88
CA LEU A 31 13.11 10.26 -5.97
C LEU A 31 11.98 9.81 -6.91
N SER A 32 11.19 10.75 -7.42
CA SER A 32 10.08 10.47 -8.33
C SER A 32 10.58 10.25 -9.75
N SER A 33 9.96 9.33 -10.49
CA SER A 33 10.34 9.08 -11.88
C SER A 33 10.11 10.28 -12.82
N SER A 34 9.29 11.26 -12.40
CA SER A 34 9.05 12.49 -13.15
C SER A 34 9.95 13.64 -12.72
N GLY A 35 10.67 13.53 -11.61
CA GLY A 35 11.47 14.60 -11.01
C GLY A 35 10.65 15.75 -10.39
N VAL A 36 9.31 15.73 -10.51
CA VAL A 36 8.44 16.84 -10.11
C VAL A 36 7.27 16.42 -9.24
N TYR A 37 6.98 15.11 -9.15
CA TYR A 37 5.86 14.63 -8.36
C TYR A 37 6.19 14.65 -6.87
N ASN A 38 5.32 15.28 -6.07
CA ASN A 38 5.39 15.30 -4.63
C ASN A 38 4.20 14.54 -4.05
N GLY A 39 4.47 13.45 -3.33
CA GLY A 39 3.43 12.65 -2.68
C GLY A 39 2.77 13.31 -1.47
N GLY A 40 3.23 14.51 -1.08
CA GLY A 40 2.72 15.27 0.05
C GLY A 40 3.56 15.10 1.32
N ASP A 41 2.87 15.17 2.46
CA ASP A 41 3.47 15.13 3.78
C ASP A 41 3.49 13.74 4.38
N TYR A 42 4.50 13.49 5.20
CA TYR A 42 4.60 12.27 5.98
C TYR A 42 3.47 12.21 7.01
N ILE A 43 2.84 11.04 7.15
CA ILE A 43 1.78 10.82 8.14
C ILE A 43 2.10 9.56 8.93
N LYS A 44 1.98 9.61 10.26
CA LYS A 44 1.98 8.43 11.11
C LYS A 44 0.90 8.57 12.18
N LYS A 45 -0.04 7.61 12.24
CA LYS A 45 -1.10 7.66 13.24
C LYS A 45 -1.60 6.28 13.65
N VAL A 46 -2.21 6.24 14.83
CA VAL A 46 -2.95 5.06 15.33
C VAL A 46 -4.27 4.95 14.57
N ILE A 47 -4.62 3.75 14.15
CA ILE A 47 -5.91 3.43 13.54
C ILE A 47 -6.71 2.48 14.42
N ASN A 48 -8.02 2.48 14.24
CA ASN A 48 -8.91 1.54 14.93
C ASN A 48 -8.82 0.14 14.27
N SER A 49 -9.31 -0.88 15.00
CA SER A 49 -9.33 -2.26 14.52
C SER A 49 -10.20 -2.45 13.27
N GLN A 50 -11.30 -1.70 13.12
CA GLN A 50 -12.18 -1.83 11.96
C GLN A 50 -11.48 -1.42 10.66
N ASP A 51 -10.72 -0.32 10.68
CA ASP A 51 -9.93 0.12 9.53
C ASP A 51 -8.81 -0.89 9.23
N TRP A 52 -8.14 -1.40 10.26
CA TRP A 52 -7.12 -2.45 10.11
C TRP A 52 -7.68 -3.73 9.47
N ASP A 53 -8.73 -4.31 10.04
CA ASP A 53 -9.32 -5.56 9.57
C ASP A 53 -9.80 -5.43 8.13
N ARG A 54 -10.40 -4.29 7.79
CA ARG A 54 -10.85 -4.01 6.43
C ARG A 54 -9.69 -3.91 5.44
N MET A 55 -8.55 -3.35 5.84
CA MET A 55 -7.35 -3.35 4.99
C MET A 55 -6.79 -4.74 4.77
N ILE A 56 -6.68 -5.54 5.83
CA ILE A 56 -6.18 -6.91 5.74
C ILE A 56 -7.08 -7.74 4.82
N LEU A 57 -8.40 -7.56 4.89
CA LEU A 57 -9.35 -8.20 3.97
C LEU A 57 -9.10 -7.81 2.52
N ILE A 58 -8.94 -6.51 2.22
CA ILE A 58 -8.67 -6.02 0.86
C ILE A 58 -7.34 -6.55 0.33
N PHE A 59 -6.28 -6.54 1.15
CA PHE A 59 -4.98 -7.10 0.76
C PHE A 59 -5.06 -8.60 0.48
N ASN A 60 -5.74 -9.36 1.33
CA ASN A 60 -5.91 -10.80 1.12
C ASN A 60 -6.73 -11.11 -0.13
N GLU A 61 -7.75 -10.29 -0.45
CA GLU A 61 -8.48 -10.38 -1.72
C GLU A 61 -7.56 -10.15 -2.93
N ALA A 62 -6.75 -9.09 -2.88
CA ALA A 62 -5.77 -8.79 -3.93
C ALA A 62 -4.74 -9.90 -4.11
N ILE A 63 -4.25 -10.49 -3.01
CA ILE A 63 -3.30 -11.60 -3.03
C ILE A 63 -3.91 -12.87 -3.62
N ARG A 64 -5.21 -13.13 -3.40
CA ARG A 64 -5.88 -14.31 -3.96
C ARG A 64 -6.25 -14.14 -5.44
N ASN A 65 -6.49 -12.92 -5.89
CA ASN A 65 -6.84 -12.63 -7.27
C ASN A 65 -5.61 -12.60 -8.19
N LYS A 66 -5.13 -13.80 -8.56
CA LYS A 66 -3.93 -13.98 -9.38
C LYS A 66 -4.05 -13.41 -10.80
N GLU A 67 -5.26 -13.24 -11.32
CA GLU A 67 -5.48 -12.67 -12.67
C GLU A 67 -5.04 -11.20 -12.77
N ASN A 68 -5.01 -10.51 -11.63
CA ASN A 68 -4.52 -9.14 -11.56
C ASN A 68 -3.03 -9.05 -11.23
N HIS A 69 -2.31 -10.17 -11.12
CA HIS A 69 -0.89 -10.16 -10.80
C HIS A 69 -0.03 -10.01 -12.05
N ILE A 70 1.05 -9.24 -11.91
CA ILE A 70 2.10 -9.12 -12.93
C ILE A 70 3.45 -9.48 -12.31
N GLN A 71 4.39 -9.91 -13.15
CA GLN A 71 5.71 -10.34 -12.66
C GLN A 71 6.64 -9.18 -12.34
N ASN A 72 6.58 -8.11 -13.13
CA ASN A 72 7.47 -6.97 -13.02
C ASN A 72 6.68 -5.70 -12.71
N ARG A 73 7.22 -4.85 -11.82
CA ARG A 73 6.61 -3.56 -11.50
C ARG A 73 6.69 -2.66 -12.73
N ILE A 74 5.55 -2.08 -13.09
CA ILE A 74 5.43 -1.03 -14.13
C ILE A 74 4.85 0.25 -13.51
N LYS A 75 4.87 1.36 -14.24
CA LYS A 75 4.18 2.58 -13.79
C LYS A 75 2.72 2.26 -13.48
N GLU A 76 2.16 2.93 -12.47
CA GLU A 76 0.77 2.76 -12.04
C GLU A 76 0.44 1.38 -11.43
N SER A 77 1.40 0.47 -11.32
CA SER A 77 1.19 -0.79 -10.60
C SER A 77 1.34 -0.60 -9.10
N GLY A 78 0.47 -1.28 -8.35
CA GLY A 78 0.56 -1.37 -6.90
C GLY A 78 1.39 -2.58 -6.47
N MET A 79 2.06 -2.50 -5.33
CA MET A 79 2.86 -3.60 -4.80
C MET A 79 2.55 -3.83 -3.32
N ILE A 80 2.07 -5.02 -2.98
CA ILE A 80 1.90 -5.46 -1.59
C ILE A 80 3.14 -6.27 -1.19
N LEU A 81 3.78 -5.87 -0.10
CA LEU A 81 4.79 -6.65 0.58
C LEU A 81 4.23 -7.12 1.91
N PHE A 82 4.24 -8.44 2.10
CA PHE A 82 3.84 -9.07 3.33
C PHE A 82 5.08 -9.65 4.02
N GLN A 83 5.28 -9.28 5.29
CA GLN A 83 6.35 -9.81 6.12
C GLN A 83 5.79 -10.43 7.39
N GLU A 84 6.03 -11.74 7.54
CA GLU A 84 5.72 -12.51 8.74
C GLU A 84 6.93 -13.35 9.14
N LYS A 85 7.48 -13.06 10.34
CA LYS A 85 8.70 -13.68 10.87
C LYS A 85 9.84 -13.63 9.84
N ASN A 86 10.12 -14.75 9.16
CA ASN A 86 11.18 -14.91 8.18
C ASN A 86 10.69 -15.04 6.73
N LYS A 87 9.38 -14.89 6.48
CA LYS A 87 8.80 -14.95 5.14
C LYS A 87 8.46 -13.54 4.67
N LYS A 88 9.12 -13.13 3.59
CA LYS A 88 8.74 -11.96 2.81
C LYS A 88 8.10 -12.43 1.52
N LYS A 89 6.90 -11.96 1.22
CA LYS A 89 6.21 -12.19 -0.05
C LYS A 89 5.87 -10.86 -0.69
N THR A 90 6.02 -10.80 -2.00
CA THR A 90 5.71 -9.62 -2.80
C THR A 90 4.66 -9.99 -3.82
N TYR A 91 3.65 -9.14 -3.97
CA TYR A 91 2.58 -9.29 -4.94
C TYR A 91 2.44 -7.97 -5.68
N ILE A 92 2.58 -8.00 -7.01
CA ILE A 92 2.48 -6.82 -7.86
C ILE A 92 1.14 -6.89 -8.58
N ILE A 93 0.35 -5.84 -8.45
CA ILE A 93 -1.00 -5.72 -8.97
C ILE A 93 -0.95 -4.84 -10.22
N ARG A 94 -1.53 -5.32 -11.33
CA ARG A 94 -1.57 -4.58 -12.59
C ARG A 94 -2.31 -3.24 -12.44
N PRO A 95 -1.91 -2.22 -13.23
CA PRO A 95 -2.65 -0.97 -13.37
C PRO A 95 -4.11 -1.21 -13.77
N ASN A 96 -4.98 -0.27 -13.44
CA ASN A 96 -6.39 -0.25 -13.84
C ASN A 96 -7.20 -1.49 -13.39
N SER A 97 -6.74 -2.21 -12.36
CA SER A 97 -7.54 -3.27 -11.74
C SER A 97 -8.45 -2.68 -10.65
N GLU A 98 -9.66 -3.21 -10.54
CA GLU A 98 -10.62 -2.77 -9.51
C GLU A 98 -10.05 -2.94 -8.10
N VAL A 99 -9.26 -3.99 -7.88
CA VAL A 99 -8.64 -4.26 -6.59
C VAL A 99 -7.55 -3.24 -6.24
N LEU A 100 -6.80 -2.74 -7.22
CA LEU A 100 -5.83 -1.67 -7.01
C LEU A 100 -6.56 -0.39 -6.56
N LEU A 101 -7.59 0.01 -7.30
CA LEU A 101 -8.39 1.20 -6.99
C LEU A 101 -8.99 1.11 -5.58
N LYS A 102 -9.53 -0.07 -5.22
CA LYS A 102 -10.10 -0.34 -3.89
C LYS A 102 -9.07 -0.18 -2.78
N ILE A 103 -7.82 -0.63 -2.99
CA ILE A 103 -6.73 -0.47 -2.03
C ILE A 103 -6.41 1.02 -1.84
N GLU A 104 -6.13 1.72 -2.93
CA GLU A 104 -5.64 3.11 -2.88
C GLU A 104 -6.69 4.06 -2.30
N GLN A 105 -7.95 3.93 -2.72
CA GLN A 105 -9.06 4.71 -2.15
C GLN A 105 -9.23 4.47 -0.65
N PHE A 106 -9.12 3.21 -0.22
CA PHE A 106 -9.25 2.88 1.19
C PHE A 106 -8.12 3.48 2.02
N LEU A 107 -6.88 3.32 1.55
CA LEU A 107 -5.68 3.85 2.21
C LEU A 107 -5.74 5.37 2.33
N GLN A 108 -6.06 6.08 1.23
CA GLN A 108 -6.23 7.53 1.21
C GLN A 108 -7.28 7.99 2.20
N ARG A 109 -8.44 7.30 2.24
CA ARG A 109 -9.48 7.59 3.23
C ARG A 109 -8.96 7.41 4.66
N VAL A 110 -8.23 6.35 4.96
CA VAL A 110 -7.70 6.11 6.31
C VAL A 110 -6.71 7.20 6.71
N ILE A 111 -5.80 7.62 5.84
CA ILE A 111 -4.78 8.62 6.19
C ILE A 111 -5.36 10.04 6.32
N ASN A 112 -6.43 10.36 5.58
CA ASN A 112 -7.06 11.69 5.59
C ASN A 112 -8.20 11.86 6.63
N LYS A 113 -8.63 10.79 7.30
CA LYS A 113 -9.54 10.85 8.46
C LYS A 113 -8.93 11.60 9.63
#